data_AF-A0A841LER6-F1
#
_entry.id   AF-A0A841LER6-F1
#
_cell.length_a   1.000
_cell.length_b   1.000
_cell.length_c   1.000
_cell.angle_alpha   90.00
_cell.angle_beta   90.00
_cell.angle_gamma   90.00
#
_symmetry.space_group_name_H-M   'P 1'
#
loop_
_entity.id
_entity.type
_entity.pdbx_description
1 polymer ?
#
loop_
_entity_poly.entity_id
_entity_poly.type
_entity_poly.pdbx_seq_one_letter_code
_entity_poly.pdbx_strand_id
1 'polypeptide(L)'
;MQENIIEIFEKSFDVSKPYLMTTLEESSEIEFKKSLHLKSDTIDKQYLKTISAFANNSGGTIIFGISPDNNEVLGIKEEFHNLDNRYFSSAINNGLDGSFRFRFSTKTFLGKVVGFLEIEKAITKPIIMKVDSSEFKLGEIYYRYPAQTTRILSADLRRILTEEVANGLQKMIGNISKLVQVGEHAAILDTQSGIIDGGKDMPKFILDEKILKNINIIKLGEFVEKEGSPAYVIKGEIETGNIEIIEKTVLSNIYEEHIIKYFTSGSCEDPKLVLEKQLSLLSPYFPIHFFVKALGFNAETAIQYLNTFDEKLINPKARAKIQERLKGNYNYGKQGVIFLEIKEFLDEGKLDNTFLNSIQQKYNKPISVISKVKRTLIYNTLINFIPIAEKLIQEHTTLLTEAFSNIDKGVLLENKTYFLELIDRINSSTGVKGNTVLKKAICYLDEIYYS
;
A
#
# COMPACT_ATOMS: atom_id res chain seq x y z
N MET A 1 38.42 -7.82 -23.24
CA MET A 1 38.07 -9.25 -23.24
C MET A 1 38.60 -9.76 -21.90
N GLN A 2 37.74 -9.94 -20.89
CA GLN A 2 38.16 -10.51 -19.61
C GLN A 2 38.64 -11.94 -19.88
N GLU A 3 39.87 -12.29 -19.50
CA GLU A 3 40.35 -13.67 -19.60
C GLU A 3 39.43 -14.58 -18.78
N ASN A 4 39.09 -15.75 -19.33
CA ASN A 4 38.27 -16.74 -18.65
C ASN A 4 39.03 -17.28 -17.42
N ILE A 5 38.39 -17.34 -16.24
CA ILE A 5 39.04 -17.80 -14.99
C ILE A 5 39.69 -19.18 -15.15
N ILE A 6 39.14 -20.04 -16.00
CA ILE A 6 39.71 -21.35 -16.30
C ILE A 6 41.07 -21.23 -17.00
N GLU A 7 41.24 -20.27 -17.91
CA GLU A 7 42.51 -20.01 -18.60
C GLU A 7 43.53 -19.39 -17.66
N ILE A 8 43.10 -18.46 -16.79
CA ILE A 8 43.95 -17.88 -15.75
C ILE A 8 44.47 -18.98 -14.81
N PHE A 9 43.58 -19.88 -14.39
CA PHE A 9 43.90 -21.01 -13.52
C PHE A 9 44.85 -22.01 -14.20
N GLU A 10 44.70 -22.24 -15.51
CA GLU A 10 45.62 -23.10 -16.26
C GLU A 10 47.02 -22.49 -16.39
N LYS A 11 47.11 -21.17 -16.59
CA LYS A 11 48.39 -20.45 -16.67
C LYS A 11 49.10 -20.35 -15.32
N SER A 12 48.38 -20.49 -14.20
CA SER A 12 48.94 -20.33 -12.86
C SER A 12 49.56 -21.61 -12.30
N PHE A 13 49.67 -22.69 -13.07
CA PHE A 13 50.28 -23.92 -12.57
C PHE A 13 51.79 -23.81 -12.41
N ASP A 14 52.27 -24.11 -11.20
CA ASP A 14 53.68 -24.34 -10.92
C ASP A 14 53.99 -25.83 -11.02
N VAL A 15 54.41 -26.25 -12.21
CA VAL A 15 54.82 -27.64 -12.51
C VAL A 15 56.26 -27.95 -12.06
N SER A 16 56.99 -26.99 -11.50
CA SER A 16 58.35 -27.21 -10.96
C SER A 16 58.34 -27.93 -9.61
N LYS A 17 57.16 -28.07 -9.00
CA LYS A 17 56.94 -28.59 -7.66
C LYS A 17 56.57 -30.08 -7.70
N PRO A 18 56.84 -30.84 -6.62
CA PRO A 18 56.54 -32.28 -6.58
C PRO A 18 55.04 -32.60 -6.70
N TYR A 19 54.18 -31.63 -6.43
CA TYR A 19 52.73 -31.70 -6.60
C TYR A 19 52.28 -30.55 -7.49
N LEU A 20 51.22 -30.76 -8.27
CA LEU A 20 50.63 -29.69 -9.07
C LEU A 20 50.05 -28.62 -8.14
N MET A 21 50.62 -27.42 -8.17
CA MET A 21 50.17 -26.28 -7.36
C MET A 21 49.73 -25.13 -8.26
N THR A 22 48.83 -24.29 -7.74
CA THR A 22 48.46 -23.02 -8.37
C THR A 22 49.15 -21.85 -7.67
N THR A 23 49.62 -20.87 -8.43
CA THR A 23 50.12 -19.60 -7.90
C THR A 23 49.00 -18.59 -7.60
N LEU A 24 47.74 -18.96 -7.84
CA LEU A 24 46.59 -18.13 -7.46
C LEU A 24 46.40 -18.13 -5.95
N GLU A 25 45.92 -17.00 -5.43
CA GLU A 25 45.62 -16.81 -4.02
C GLU A 25 44.12 -16.54 -3.83
N GLU A 26 43.59 -16.92 -2.66
CA GLU A 26 42.24 -16.54 -2.27
C GLU A 26 42.13 -15.02 -2.16
N SER A 27 41.03 -14.48 -2.65
CA SER A 27 40.83 -13.03 -2.76
C SER A 27 39.38 -12.66 -2.47
N SER A 28 39.02 -11.41 -2.72
CA SER A 28 37.62 -10.99 -2.72
C SER A 28 36.79 -11.61 -3.85
N GLU A 29 37.44 -12.24 -4.84
CA GLU A 29 36.83 -12.82 -6.04
C GLU A 29 37.16 -14.31 -6.23
N ILE A 30 38.04 -14.89 -5.43
CA ILE A 30 38.44 -16.31 -5.50
C ILE A 30 38.34 -16.95 -4.12
N GLU A 31 37.69 -18.10 -4.05
CA GLU A 31 37.64 -18.99 -2.88
C GLU A 31 38.05 -20.41 -3.29
N PHE A 32 38.91 -21.04 -2.50
CA PHE A 32 39.30 -22.43 -2.66
C PHE A 32 38.46 -23.36 -1.78
N LYS A 33 38.05 -24.48 -2.36
CA LYS A 33 37.44 -25.60 -1.62
C LYS A 33 38.16 -26.88 -1.98
N LYS A 34 38.61 -27.60 -0.96
CA LYS A 34 39.27 -28.89 -1.10
C LYS A 34 38.42 -29.91 -1.86
N SER A 35 37.12 -29.91 -1.64
CA SER A 35 36.17 -30.87 -2.21
C SER A 35 34.80 -30.25 -2.46
N LEU A 36 34.08 -30.80 -3.42
CA LEU A 36 32.66 -30.56 -3.65
C LEU A 36 31.84 -31.63 -2.93
N HIS A 37 30.83 -31.22 -2.17
CA HIS A 37 29.94 -32.12 -1.42
C HIS A 37 28.48 -31.90 -1.85
N LEU A 38 27.78 -33.02 -2.06
CA LEU A 38 26.34 -33.04 -2.30
C LEU A 38 25.62 -33.60 -1.07
N LYS A 39 24.40 -33.11 -0.83
CA LYS A 39 23.43 -33.66 0.11
C LYS A 39 22.14 -33.95 -0.66
N SER A 40 21.89 -35.23 -0.93
CA SER A 40 20.83 -35.67 -1.85
C SER A 40 21.00 -35.00 -3.22
N ASP A 41 19.93 -34.46 -3.81
CA ASP A 41 19.95 -33.85 -5.14
C ASP A 41 20.36 -32.36 -5.14
N THR A 42 21.14 -31.92 -4.14
CA THR A 42 21.57 -30.51 -4.00
C THR A 42 23.01 -30.41 -3.50
N ILE A 43 23.69 -29.30 -3.80
CA ILE A 43 24.99 -28.99 -3.17
C ILE A 43 24.83 -28.78 -1.66
N ASP A 44 25.90 -29.02 -0.91
CA ASP A 44 25.87 -28.75 0.53
C ASP A 44 25.59 -27.26 0.81
N LYS A 45 24.63 -27.00 1.71
CA LYS A 45 24.17 -25.66 2.05
C LYS A 45 25.28 -24.78 2.61
N GLN A 46 26.36 -25.34 3.14
CA GLN A 46 27.52 -24.56 3.61
C GLN A 46 28.08 -23.61 2.54
N TYR A 47 27.97 -23.96 1.25
CA TYR A 47 28.46 -23.12 0.15
C TYR A 47 27.61 -21.86 -0.06
N LEU A 48 26.35 -21.85 0.39
CA LEU A 48 25.44 -20.71 0.23
C LEU A 48 25.98 -19.42 0.88
N LYS A 49 26.76 -19.56 1.94
CA LYS A 49 27.42 -18.44 2.61
C LYS A 49 28.41 -17.74 1.68
N THR A 50 29.31 -18.49 1.03
CA THR A 50 30.26 -17.92 0.07
C THR A 50 29.56 -17.46 -1.22
N ILE A 51 28.55 -18.21 -1.68
CA ILE A 51 27.77 -17.84 -2.87
C ILE A 51 27.08 -16.47 -2.69
N SER A 52 26.35 -16.29 -1.58
CA SER A 52 25.69 -15.02 -1.28
C SER A 52 26.69 -13.89 -1.07
N ALA A 53 27.84 -14.18 -0.45
CA ALA A 53 28.90 -13.22 -0.24
C ALA A 53 29.52 -12.66 -1.54
N PHE A 54 29.76 -13.53 -2.53
CA PHE A 54 30.23 -13.10 -3.84
C PHE A 54 29.16 -12.30 -4.59
N ALA A 55 27.91 -12.79 -4.60
CA ALA A 55 26.79 -12.10 -5.25
C ALA A 55 26.54 -10.70 -4.65
N ASN A 56 26.72 -10.54 -3.33
CA ASN A 56 26.63 -9.25 -2.64
C ASN A 56 27.81 -8.31 -2.90
N ASN A 57 28.95 -8.81 -3.34
CA ASN A 57 30.14 -8.02 -3.68
C ASN A 57 30.29 -7.85 -5.21
N SER A 58 31.47 -8.12 -5.78
CA SER A 58 31.78 -7.94 -7.19
C SER A 58 31.55 -9.20 -8.03
N GLY A 59 30.94 -10.24 -7.47
CA GLY A 59 30.99 -11.60 -8.01
C GLY A 59 32.28 -12.32 -7.59
N GLY A 60 32.50 -13.50 -8.14
CA GLY A 60 33.69 -14.30 -7.88
C GLY A 60 33.55 -15.75 -8.31
N THR A 61 34.57 -16.57 -8.03
CA THR A 61 34.61 -17.99 -8.38
C THR A 61 34.98 -18.82 -7.16
N ILE A 62 34.17 -19.85 -6.88
CA ILE A 62 34.58 -20.94 -5.98
C ILE A 62 35.27 -22.01 -6.83
N ILE A 63 36.54 -22.28 -6.55
CA ILE A 63 37.32 -23.32 -7.23
C ILE A 63 37.41 -24.55 -6.33
N PHE A 64 36.79 -25.63 -6.77
CA PHE A 64 36.74 -26.91 -6.07
C PHE A 64 37.87 -27.84 -6.51
N GLY A 65 38.41 -28.60 -5.55
CA GLY A 65 39.54 -29.49 -5.77
C GLY A 65 40.88 -28.84 -5.47
N ILE A 66 40.91 -27.71 -4.75
CA ILE A 66 42.13 -27.00 -4.37
C ILE A 66 42.25 -26.98 -2.86
N SER A 67 43.42 -27.38 -2.36
CA SER A 67 43.73 -27.30 -0.94
C SER A 67 43.93 -25.83 -0.54
N PRO A 68 43.13 -25.27 0.39
CA PRO A 68 43.28 -23.88 0.82
C PRO A 68 44.59 -23.59 1.56
N ASP A 69 45.19 -24.62 2.18
CA ASP A 69 46.37 -24.44 3.05
C ASP A 69 47.69 -24.32 2.27
N ASN A 70 47.77 -25.00 1.12
CA ASN A 70 49.02 -25.14 0.35
C ASN A 70 48.84 -24.96 -1.17
N ASN A 71 47.66 -24.56 -1.63
CA ASN A 71 47.33 -24.36 -3.05
C ASN A 71 47.56 -25.59 -3.95
N GLU A 72 47.58 -26.79 -3.37
CA GLU A 72 47.71 -28.03 -4.12
C GLU A 72 46.42 -28.35 -4.88
N VAL A 73 46.56 -28.70 -6.16
CA VAL A 73 45.46 -29.18 -6.99
C VAL A 73 45.22 -30.65 -6.66
N LEU A 74 44.16 -30.94 -5.91
CA LEU A 74 43.76 -32.27 -5.47
C LEU A 74 42.71 -32.90 -6.38
N GLY A 75 41.86 -32.07 -6.98
CA GLY A 75 40.71 -32.48 -7.76
C GLY A 75 39.48 -32.82 -6.92
N ILE A 76 38.31 -32.85 -7.57
CA ILE A 76 37.05 -33.37 -7.04
C ILE A 76 36.82 -34.81 -7.51
N LYS A 77 35.81 -35.48 -6.96
CA LYS A 77 35.44 -36.81 -7.41
C LYS A 77 34.99 -36.78 -8.88
N GLU A 78 35.39 -37.81 -9.63
CA GLU A 78 35.06 -37.97 -11.06
C GLU A 78 33.55 -37.96 -11.33
N GLU A 79 32.74 -38.46 -10.39
CA GLU A 79 31.27 -38.47 -10.46
C GLU A 79 30.65 -37.06 -10.56
N PHE A 80 31.40 -36.01 -10.22
CA PHE A 80 30.98 -34.60 -10.34
C PHE A 80 31.48 -33.91 -11.61
N HIS A 81 32.18 -34.64 -12.50
CA HIS A 81 32.55 -34.11 -13.81
C HIS A 81 31.28 -33.78 -14.61
N ASN A 82 31.17 -32.53 -15.07
CA ASN A 82 29.98 -31.98 -15.72
C ASN A 82 28.69 -32.11 -14.89
N LEU A 83 28.79 -31.97 -13.55
CA LEU A 83 27.62 -31.93 -12.67
C LEU A 83 26.61 -30.88 -13.16
N ASP A 84 25.34 -31.28 -13.22
CA ASP A 84 24.27 -30.42 -13.72
C ASP A 84 24.07 -29.18 -12.82
N ASN A 85 23.97 -28.00 -13.44
CA ASN A 85 23.70 -26.74 -12.76
C ASN A 85 22.42 -26.78 -11.88
N ARG A 86 21.47 -27.68 -12.17
CA ARG A 86 20.25 -27.89 -11.36
C ARG A 86 20.54 -28.18 -9.88
N TYR A 87 21.63 -28.89 -9.56
CA TYR A 87 22.03 -29.17 -8.17
C TYR A 87 22.37 -27.90 -7.39
N PHE A 88 22.90 -26.88 -8.09
CA PHE A 88 23.22 -25.57 -7.54
C PHE A 88 21.96 -24.69 -7.50
N SER A 89 21.18 -24.65 -8.58
CA SER A 89 19.93 -23.87 -8.66
C SER A 89 18.97 -24.20 -7.52
N SER A 90 18.76 -25.50 -7.23
CA SER A 90 17.85 -25.91 -6.16
C SER A 90 18.33 -25.46 -4.78
N ALA A 91 19.62 -25.58 -4.48
CA ALA A 91 20.18 -25.11 -3.20
C ALA A 91 20.08 -23.58 -3.06
N ILE A 92 20.44 -22.85 -4.12
CA ILE A 92 20.40 -21.38 -4.16
C ILE A 92 18.96 -20.88 -4.02
N ASN A 93 18.04 -21.40 -4.84
CA ASN A 93 16.64 -20.97 -4.84
C ASN A 93 15.92 -21.30 -3.53
N ASN A 94 16.28 -22.37 -2.84
CA ASN A 94 15.69 -22.69 -1.54
C ASN A 94 16.41 -21.96 -0.39
N GLY A 95 17.68 -21.63 -0.55
CA GLY A 95 18.53 -21.11 0.53
C GLY A 95 18.72 -19.60 0.56
N LEU A 96 18.55 -18.91 -0.56
CA LEU A 96 18.85 -17.48 -0.73
C LEU A 96 17.67 -16.69 -1.28
N ASP A 97 17.50 -15.47 -0.80
CA ASP A 97 16.56 -14.48 -1.30
C ASP A 97 17.30 -13.51 -2.22
N GLY A 98 16.80 -13.36 -3.44
CA GLY A 98 17.44 -12.59 -4.52
C GLY A 98 17.85 -13.46 -5.72
N SER A 99 18.26 -12.79 -6.80
CA SER A 99 18.59 -13.41 -8.09
C SER A 99 19.93 -12.92 -8.61
N PHE A 100 20.72 -13.84 -9.15
CA PHE A 100 22.02 -13.60 -9.76
C PHE A 100 22.36 -14.75 -10.69
N ARG A 101 23.19 -14.47 -11.70
CA ARG A 101 23.68 -15.49 -12.61
C ARG A 101 24.84 -16.25 -11.97
N PHE A 102 24.89 -17.54 -12.25
CA PHE A 102 26.02 -18.38 -11.91
C PHE A 102 26.20 -19.46 -12.97
N ARG A 103 27.39 -20.03 -13.03
CA ARG A 103 27.73 -21.15 -13.91
C ARG A 103 28.68 -22.08 -13.19
N PHE A 104 28.29 -23.34 -13.05
CA PHE A 104 29.22 -24.40 -12.73
C PHE A 104 29.80 -25.00 -14.01
N SER A 105 31.10 -25.19 -14.02
CA SER A 105 31.82 -25.90 -15.08
C SER A 105 32.94 -26.73 -14.47
N THR A 106 33.40 -27.75 -15.19
CA THR A 106 34.54 -28.57 -14.77
C THR A 106 35.57 -28.64 -15.87
N LYS A 107 36.85 -28.72 -15.50
CA LYS A 107 37.95 -28.99 -16.42
C LYS A 107 38.95 -29.96 -15.79
N THR A 108 39.47 -30.87 -16.61
CA THR A 108 40.46 -31.85 -16.17
C THR A 108 41.86 -31.31 -16.42
N PHE A 109 42.69 -31.31 -15.38
CA PHE A 109 44.09 -30.91 -15.42
C PHE A 109 44.96 -32.05 -14.90
N LEU A 110 45.83 -32.60 -15.76
CA LEU A 110 46.71 -33.73 -15.44
C LEU A 110 45.95 -34.90 -14.76
N GLY A 111 44.76 -35.23 -15.26
CA GLY A 111 43.91 -36.31 -14.74
C GLY A 111 43.11 -35.97 -13.47
N LYS A 112 43.19 -34.74 -12.96
CA LYS A 112 42.40 -34.26 -11.83
C LYS A 112 41.26 -33.36 -12.32
N VAL A 113 40.02 -33.69 -11.99
CA VAL A 113 38.85 -32.85 -12.30
C VAL A 113 38.80 -31.67 -11.33
N VAL A 114 38.75 -30.45 -11.84
CA VAL A 114 38.59 -29.21 -11.04
C VAL A 114 37.26 -28.58 -11.39
N GLY A 115 36.51 -28.15 -10.37
CA GLY A 115 35.20 -27.51 -10.54
C GLY A 115 35.28 -25.99 -10.34
N PHE A 116 34.58 -25.24 -11.17
CA PHE A 116 34.53 -23.77 -11.14
C PHE A 116 33.08 -23.35 -11.02
N LEU A 117 32.69 -22.80 -9.87
CA LEU A 117 31.41 -22.13 -9.71
C LEU A 117 31.61 -20.62 -9.81
N GLU A 118 31.38 -20.09 -11.00
CA GLU A 118 31.42 -18.66 -11.29
C GLU A 118 30.09 -18.03 -10.86
N ILE A 119 30.15 -16.94 -10.08
CA ILE A 119 29.00 -16.22 -9.54
C ILE A 119 29.12 -14.77 -9.99
N GLU A 120 28.13 -14.28 -10.72
CA GLU A 120 28.08 -12.88 -11.11
C GLU A 120 27.61 -12.01 -9.93
N LYS A 121 28.04 -10.74 -9.92
CA LYS A 121 27.48 -9.72 -9.03
C LYS A 121 25.95 -9.68 -9.22
N ALA A 122 25.21 -9.74 -8.12
CA ALA A 122 23.77 -9.58 -8.16
C ALA A 122 23.39 -8.18 -8.66
N ILE A 123 22.38 -8.13 -9.53
CA ILE A 123 21.83 -6.87 -10.04
C ILE A 123 21.10 -6.14 -8.90
N THR A 124 20.24 -6.88 -8.18
CA THR A 124 19.50 -6.39 -7.01
C THR A 124 20.11 -6.95 -5.74
N LYS A 125 20.43 -6.08 -4.79
CA LYS A 125 21.10 -6.42 -3.53
C LYS A 125 20.34 -5.83 -2.34
N PRO A 126 20.44 -6.44 -1.14
CA PRO A 126 21.28 -7.59 -0.79
C PRO A 126 20.63 -8.94 -1.11
N ILE A 127 21.47 -9.95 -1.32
CA ILE A 127 21.15 -11.37 -1.26
C ILE A 127 21.14 -11.81 0.20
N ILE A 128 20.02 -12.38 0.66
CA ILE A 128 19.76 -12.66 2.08
C ILE A 128 19.58 -14.18 2.30
N MET A 129 20.06 -14.70 3.43
CA MET A 129 19.83 -16.11 3.79
C MET A 129 18.35 -16.39 4.13
N LYS A 130 17.74 -17.41 3.50
CA LYS A 130 16.36 -17.89 3.76
C LYS A 130 16.26 -19.09 4.70
N VAL A 131 17.39 -19.69 5.03
CA VAL A 131 17.45 -20.90 5.86
C VAL A 131 18.51 -20.74 6.93
N ASP A 132 18.33 -21.45 8.04
CA ASP A 132 19.30 -21.49 9.14
C ASP A 132 20.21 -22.74 9.02
N SER A 133 21.44 -22.62 9.51
CA SER A 133 22.40 -23.72 9.66
C SER A 133 23.35 -23.48 10.85
N SER A 134 24.35 -24.35 11.01
CA SER A 134 25.45 -24.11 11.95
C SER A 134 26.38 -22.97 11.50
N GLU A 135 26.50 -22.74 10.19
CA GLU A 135 27.48 -21.81 9.59
C GLU A 135 26.95 -20.40 9.33
N PHE A 136 25.61 -20.26 9.28
CA PHE A 136 24.91 -19.02 8.97
C PHE A 136 23.49 -19.04 9.52
N LYS A 137 22.90 -17.86 9.73
CA LYS A 137 21.53 -17.72 10.27
C LYS A 137 20.57 -17.14 9.24
N LEU A 138 19.30 -17.46 9.40
CA LEU A 138 18.18 -16.85 8.66
C LEU A 138 18.25 -15.32 8.76
N GLY A 139 18.06 -14.64 7.63
CA GLY A 139 18.01 -13.18 7.55
C GLY A 139 19.39 -12.49 7.53
N GLU A 140 20.48 -13.24 7.67
CA GLU A 140 21.82 -12.65 7.62
C GLU A 140 22.28 -12.38 6.19
N ILE A 141 23.09 -11.33 6.06
CA ILE A 141 23.70 -10.91 4.80
C ILE A 141 25.20 -11.11 4.93
N TYR A 142 25.77 -11.88 4.01
CA TYR A 142 27.20 -12.16 3.95
C TYR A 142 27.87 -11.34 2.86
N TYR A 143 29.13 -11.01 3.10
CA TYR A 143 29.97 -10.24 2.19
C TYR A 143 31.37 -10.87 2.12
N ARG A 144 31.93 -10.92 0.92
CA ARG A 144 33.28 -11.45 0.70
C ARG A 144 34.29 -10.31 0.84
N TYR A 145 35.06 -10.34 1.92
CA TYR A 145 36.25 -9.49 2.09
C TYR A 145 37.48 -10.28 1.65
N PRO A 146 38.64 -9.62 1.40
CA PRO A 146 39.88 -10.33 1.12
C PRO A 146 40.12 -11.44 2.15
N ALA A 147 40.35 -12.66 1.65
CA ALA A 147 40.59 -13.89 2.42
C ALA A 147 39.48 -14.37 3.38
N GLN A 148 38.34 -13.68 3.54
CA GLN A 148 37.28 -14.16 4.44
C GLN A 148 35.86 -13.78 4.04
N THR A 149 34.94 -14.70 4.30
CA THR A 149 33.49 -14.49 4.18
C THR A 149 32.90 -14.26 5.57
N THR A 150 32.43 -13.04 5.83
CA THR A 150 31.80 -12.68 7.11
C THR A 150 30.48 -11.95 6.90
N ARG A 151 29.78 -11.64 7.98
CA ARG A 151 28.58 -10.79 7.94
C ARG A 151 28.96 -9.43 7.39
N ILE A 152 28.07 -8.88 6.57
CA ILE A 152 28.29 -7.56 5.97
C ILE A 152 28.51 -6.50 7.06
N LEU A 153 29.53 -5.66 6.89
CA LEU A 153 29.76 -4.53 7.77
C LEU A 153 28.75 -3.42 7.49
N SER A 154 28.44 -2.62 8.52
CA SER A 154 27.43 -1.56 8.43
C SER A 154 27.69 -0.54 7.33
N ALA A 155 28.97 -0.24 7.05
CA ALA A 155 29.38 0.66 5.98
C ALA A 155 29.03 0.10 4.59
N ASP A 156 29.33 -1.18 4.34
CA ASP A 156 29.03 -1.83 3.06
C ASP A 156 27.53 -2.03 2.86
N LEU A 157 26.80 -2.39 3.93
CA LEU A 157 25.35 -2.49 3.86
C LEU A 157 24.72 -1.14 3.50
N ARG A 158 25.15 -0.06 4.14
CA ARG A 158 24.67 1.29 3.82
C ARG A 158 24.97 1.65 2.38
N ARG A 159 26.15 1.32 1.88
CA ARG A 159 26.55 1.55 0.50
C ARG A 159 25.63 0.81 -0.48
N ILE A 160 25.41 -0.49 -0.27
CA ILE A 160 24.49 -1.30 -1.11
C ILE A 160 23.09 -0.68 -1.14
N LEU A 161 22.53 -0.34 0.04
CA LEU A 161 21.19 0.25 0.11
C LEU A 161 21.11 1.60 -0.61
N THR A 162 22.17 2.41 -0.51
CA THR A 162 22.24 3.72 -1.19
C THR A 162 22.36 3.55 -2.71
N GLU A 163 23.20 2.62 -3.16
CA GLU A 163 23.32 2.26 -4.58
C GLU A 163 21.96 1.81 -5.14
N GLU A 164 21.20 1.01 -4.40
CA GLU A 164 19.90 0.51 -4.86
C GLU A 164 18.83 1.60 -4.95
N VAL A 165 18.78 2.50 -3.96
CA VAL A 165 17.92 3.69 -4.01
C VAL A 165 18.31 4.58 -5.19
N ALA A 166 19.61 4.80 -5.41
CA ALA A 166 20.09 5.62 -6.54
C ALA A 166 19.76 4.99 -7.89
N ASN A 167 19.93 3.68 -8.04
CA ASN A 167 19.55 2.93 -9.25
C ASN A 167 18.05 3.03 -9.52
N GLY A 168 17.22 2.88 -8.48
CA GLY A 168 15.77 3.06 -8.57
C GLY A 168 15.38 4.47 -9.03
N LEU A 169 16.01 5.51 -8.45
CA LEU A 169 15.79 6.90 -8.82
C LEU A 169 16.23 7.19 -10.27
N GLN A 170 17.37 6.65 -10.72
CA GLN A 170 17.83 6.81 -12.11
C GLN A 170 16.85 6.18 -13.11
N LYS A 171 16.35 4.97 -12.82
CA LYS A 171 15.31 4.32 -13.64
C LYS A 171 14.02 5.17 -13.66
N MET A 172 13.63 5.73 -12.52
CA MET A 172 12.47 6.64 -12.43
C MET A 172 12.66 7.92 -13.24
N ILE A 173 13.82 8.58 -13.13
CA ILE A 173 14.16 9.78 -13.92
C ILE A 173 14.15 9.48 -15.41
N GLY A 174 14.64 8.31 -15.83
CA GLY A 174 14.56 7.86 -17.22
C GLY A 174 13.11 7.76 -17.71
N ASN A 175 12.21 7.21 -16.90
CA ASN A 175 10.79 7.11 -17.22
C ASN A 175 10.11 8.49 -17.24
N ILE A 176 10.42 9.38 -16.30
CA ILE A 176 9.92 10.76 -16.28
C ILE A 176 10.41 11.52 -17.51
N SER A 177 11.68 11.38 -17.87
CA SER A 177 12.25 12.01 -19.08
C SER A 177 11.50 11.57 -20.34
N LYS A 178 11.14 10.28 -20.44
CA LYS A 178 10.30 9.78 -21.54
C LYS A 178 8.91 10.39 -21.52
N LEU A 179 8.26 10.50 -20.36
CA LEU A 179 6.95 11.15 -20.25
C LEU A 179 7.02 12.62 -20.67
N VAL A 180 8.06 13.35 -20.25
CA VAL A 180 8.30 14.74 -20.64
C VAL A 180 8.54 14.86 -22.15
N GLN A 181 9.28 13.94 -22.77
CA GLN A 181 9.48 13.91 -24.22
C GLN A 181 8.18 13.65 -24.99
N VAL A 182 7.29 12.81 -24.46
CA VAL A 182 5.98 12.54 -25.06
C VAL A 182 5.03 13.74 -24.89
N GLY A 183 5.19 14.52 -23.82
CA GLY A 183 4.49 15.80 -23.61
C GLY A 183 2.98 15.61 -23.38
N GLU A 184 2.17 16.47 -23.99
CA GLU A 184 0.69 16.48 -23.83
C GLU A 184 0.00 15.19 -24.31
N HIS A 185 0.70 14.33 -25.04
CA HIS A 185 0.21 13.04 -25.49
C HIS A 185 0.52 11.89 -24.51
N ALA A 186 1.17 12.19 -23.39
CA ALA A 186 1.51 11.20 -22.37
C ALA A 186 0.33 11.00 -21.41
N ALA A 187 -0.02 9.74 -21.14
CA ALA A 187 -1.02 9.41 -20.13
C ALA A 187 -0.57 8.23 -19.27
N ILE A 188 -0.97 8.26 -18.00
CA ILE A 188 -0.66 7.23 -17.02
C ILE A 188 -1.85 6.28 -16.92
N LEU A 189 -1.63 4.99 -17.20
CA LEU A 189 -2.63 3.94 -16.99
C LEU A 189 -2.48 3.34 -15.59
N ASP A 190 -3.50 3.50 -14.76
CA ASP A 190 -3.71 2.67 -13.59
C ASP A 190 -4.30 1.32 -14.01
N THR A 191 -3.45 0.31 -14.01
CA THR A 191 -3.80 -1.06 -14.42
C THR A 191 -4.77 -1.78 -13.47
N GLN A 192 -4.96 -1.27 -12.24
CA GLN A 192 -5.92 -1.84 -11.29
C GLN A 192 -7.33 -1.30 -11.53
N SER A 193 -7.42 0.01 -11.77
CA SER A 193 -8.71 0.68 -11.99
C SER A 193 -9.10 0.82 -13.46
N GLY A 194 -8.16 0.63 -14.38
CA GLY A 194 -8.36 0.87 -15.81
C GLY A 194 -8.26 2.33 -16.24
N ILE A 195 -7.97 3.24 -15.31
CA ILE A 195 -8.00 4.68 -15.57
C ILE A 195 -6.75 5.12 -16.31
N ILE A 196 -6.92 5.80 -17.43
CA ILE A 196 -5.89 6.52 -18.17
C ILE A 196 -6.01 8.00 -17.82
N ASP A 197 -4.99 8.55 -17.15
CA ASP A 197 -4.91 9.95 -16.74
C ASP A 197 -3.87 10.68 -17.60
N GLY A 198 -4.32 11.52 -18.53
CA GLY A 198 -3.48 12.35 -19.39
C GLY A 198 -3.22 13.76 -18.84
N GLY A 199 -3.57 14.04 -17.58
CA GLY A 199 -3.46 15.38 -17.01
C GLY A 199 -4.68 16.26 -17.30
N LYS A 200 -4.52 17.58 -17.20
CA LYS A 200 -5.65 18.55 -17.21
C LYS A 200 -6.32 18.70 -18.57
N ASP A 201 -5.58 18.48 -19.66
CA ASP A 201 -6.02 18.77 -21.03
C ASP A 201 -6.52 17.51 -21.77
N MET A 202 -6.46 16.35 -21.14
CA MET A 202 -6.93 15.08 -21.68
C MET A 202 -8.07 14.53 -20.81
N PRO A 203 -9.20 14.10 -21.40
CA PRO A 203 -10.25 13.41 -20.67
C PRO A 203 -9.69 12.19 -19.94
N LYS A 204 -10.17 11.90 -18.72
CA LYS A 204 -9.83 10.64 -18.06
C LYS A 204 -10.58 9.52 -18.75
N PHE A 205 -9.86 8.59 -19.36
CA PHE A 205 -10.45 7.44 -20.02
C PHE A 205 -10.44 6.24 -19.07
N ILE A 206 -11.47 5.39 -19.11
CA ILE A 206 -11.45 4.09 -18.45
C ILE A 206 -11.46 3.01 -19.53
N LEU A 207 -10.50 2.10 -19.46
CA LEU A 207 -10.52 0.88 -20.28
C LEU A 207 -11.53 -0.11 -19.71
N ASP A 208 -12.34 -0.71 -20.58
CA ASP A 208 -13.24 -1.81 -20.20
C ASP A 208 -12.43 -2.98 -19.61
N GLU A 209 -12.99 -3.65 -18.61
CA GLU A 209 -12.41 -4.79 -17.91
C GLU A 209 -12.07 -5.93 -18.87
N LYS A 210 -12.83 -6.07 -19.97
CA LYS A 210 -12.54 -7.03 -21.05
C LYS A 210 -11.26 -6.68 -21.81
N ILE A 211 -11.02 -5.39 -22.06
CA ILE A 211 -9.79 -4.90 -22.71
C ILE A 211 -8.62 -5.04 -21.75
N LEU A 212 -8.77 -4.65 -20.48
CA LEU A 212 -7.76 -4.84 -19.43
C LEU A 212 -7.30 -6.30 -19.30
N LYS A 213 -8.23 -7.26 -19.39
CA LYS A 213 -7.91 -8.71 -19.39
C LYS A 213 -7.10 -9.14 -20.63
N ASN A 214 -7.24 -8.44 -21.75
CA ASN A 214 -6.53 -8.70 -22.99
C ASN A 214 -5.25 -7.85 -23.13
N ILE A 215 -5.04 -6.83 -22.30
CA ILE A 215 -3.75 -6.18 -22.18
C ILE A 215 -2.83 -7.21 -21.52
N ASN A 216 -2.01 -7.85 -22.34
CA ASN A 216 -0.89 -8.68 -21.89
C ASN A 216 0.16 -7.77 -21.24
N ILE A 217 -0.09 -7.35 -20.01
CA ILE A 217 0.92 -6.79 -19.14
C ILE A 217 1.76 -7.98 -18.69
N ILE A 218 2.81 -8.27 -19.46
CA ILE A 218 3.85 -9.17 -19.00
C ILE A 218 4.46 -8.49 -17.77
N LYS A 219 4.05 -8.92 -16.57
CA LYS A 219 4.77 -8.59 -15.34
C LYS A 219 6.17 -9.16 -15.54
N LEU A 220 7.13 -8.29 -15.80
CA LEU A 220 8.56 -8.61 -15.85
C LEU A 220 9.00 -9.08 -14.46
N GLY A 221 8.78 -10.35 -14.18
CA GLY A 221 9.61 -11.15 -13.29
C GLY A 221 10.56 -11.93 -14.18
N GLU A 222 11.85 -11.75 -13.94
CA GLU A 222 12.97 -12.44 -14.59
C GLU A 222 13.17 -12.19 -16.09
N PHE A 223 13.85 -11.10 -16.47
CA PHE A 223 14.76 -11.19 -17.61
C PHE A 223 16.01 -10.36 -17.37
N VAL A 224 17.13 -11.00 -17.66
CA VAL A 224 18.44 -10.49 -17.32
C VAL A 224 18.84 -9.37 -18.28
N GLU A 225 19.17 -8.21 -17.72
CA GLU A 225 19.70 -7.07 -18.45
C GLU A 225 20.97 -7.50 -19.22
N LYS A 226 20.90 -7.55 -20.56
CA LYS A 226 22.09 -7.40 -21.39
C LYS A 226 22.27 -5.91 -21.63
N GLU A 227 23.51 -5.45 -21.43
CA GLU A 227 23.94 -4.07 -21.50
C GLU A 227 23.28 -3.26 -22.63
N GLY A 228 22.73 -2.09 -22.27
CA GLY A 228 22.47 -0.99 -23.21
C GLY A 228 21.24 -1.06 -24.09
N SER A 229 20.32 -2.02 -23.91
CA SER A 229 19.11 -2.10 -24.74
C SER A 229 17.88 -1.39 -24.11
N PRO A 230 17.06 -0.71 -24.92
CA PRO A 230 16.09 0.29 -24.46
C PRO A 230 15.02 -0.34 -23.57
N ALA A 231 14.59 0.40 -22.54
CA ALA A 231 13.36 0.06 -21.82
C ALA A 231 12.23 -0.12 -22.84
N TYR A 232 11.80 -1.37 -23.02
CA TYR A 232 10.95 -1.84 -24.10
C TYR A 232 9.66 -1.02 -24.20
N VAL A 233 9.34 -0.57 -25.41
CA VAL A 233 8.07 0.08 -25.73
C VAL A 233 7.09 -1.01 -26.14
N ILE A 234 6.02 -1.20 -25.36
CA ILE A 234 4.89 -2.03 -25.79
C ILE A 234 4.09 -1.22 -26.80
N LYS A 235 4.18 -1.57 -28.08
CA LYS A 235 3.23 -1.14 -29.12
C LYS A 235 2.14 -2.21 -29.23
N GLY A 236 0.95 -1.92 -28.74
CA GLY A 236 -0.25 -2.70 -29.06
C GLY A 236 -1.08 -1.92 -30.09
N GLU A 237 -1.49 -2.58 -31.17
CA GLU A 237 -2.60 -2.09 -31.99
C GLU A 237 -3.89 -2.46 -31.26
N ILE A 238 -4.69 -1.46 -30.88
CA ILE A 238 -6.06 -1.68 -30.44
C ILE A 238 -6.90 -1.72 -31.72
N GLU A 239 -7.29 -2.91 -32.16
CA GLU A 239 -8.32 -3.04 -33.19
C GLU A 239 -9.63 -2.47 -32.64
N THR A 240 -10.06 -1.34 -33.19
CA THR A 240 -11.27 -0.63 -32.82
C THR A 240 -12.52 -1.36 -33.32
N GLY A 241 -12.83 -2.50 -32.70
CA GLY A 241 -14.20 -3.03 -32.75
C GLY A 241 -15.08 -2.15 -31.87
N ASN A 242 -16.04 -1.42 -32.50
CA ASN A 242 -17.05 -0.53 -31.89
C ASN A 242 -16.79 -0.21 -30.41
N ILE A 243 -15.87 0.73 -30.16
CA ILE A 243 -15.68 1.31 -28.84
C ILE A 243 -16.96 2.14 -28.57
N GLU A 244 -17.91 1.59 -27.83
CA GLU A 244 -18.82 2.43 -27.08
C GLU A 244 -17.96 3.15 -26.04
N ILE A 245 -17.70 4.42 -26.28
CA ILE A 245 -17.15 5.34 -25.29
C ILE A 245 -18.23 5.45 -24.21
N ILE A 246 -18.17 4.57 -23.22
CA ILE A 246 -18.95 4.74 -22.00
C ILE A 246 -18.25 5.89 -21.28
N GLU A 247 -18.79 7.10 -21.36
CA GLU A 247 -18.53 8.16 -20.39
C GLU A 247 -18.97 7.64 -19.01
N LYS A 248 -18.06 6.90 -18.37
CA LYS A 248 -18.24 6.42 -17.01
C LYS A 248 -17.49 7.41 -16.14
N THR A 249 -18.21 8.40 -15.64
CA THR A 249 -17.74 9.31 -14.59
C THR A 249 -17.18 8.47 -13.44
N VAL A 250 -15.88 8.56 -13.22
CA VAL A 250 -15.14 7.70 -12.28
C VAL A 250 -15.62 7.96 -10.84
N LEU A 251 -15.87 6.89 -10.06
CA LEU A 251 -15.88 6.90 -8.58
C LEU A 251 -14.62 7.60 -8.07
N SER A 252 -14.74 8.91 -7.87
CA SER A 252 -13.71 9.75 -7.26
C SER A 252 -13.44 9.26 -5.84
N ASN A 253 -12.33 9.73 -5.24
CA ASN A 253 -11.98 9.53 -3.83
C ASN A 253 -13.08 10.09 -2.90
N ILE A 254 -14.24 9.44 -2.81
CA ILE A 254 -15.36 9.85 -1.96
C ILE A 254 -15.07 9.31 -0.55
N TYR A 255 -14.59 10.19 0.32
CA TYR A 255 -14.41 9.93 1.74
C TYR A 255 -15.68 10.27 2.53
N GLU A 256 -15.74 9.90 3.82
CA GLU A 256 -16.90 10.14 4.68
C GLU A 256 -17.27 11.63 4.75
N GLU A 257 -16.25 12.50 4.80
CA GLU A 257 -16.37 13.95 4.80
C GLU A 257 -17.01 14.51 3.52
N HIS A 258 -16.73 13.90 2.36
CA HIS A 258 -17.31 14.32 1.07
C HIS A 258 -18.81 14.03 1.03
N ILE A 259 -19.24 12.88 1.57
CA ILE A 259 -20.66 12.49 1.63
C ILE A 259 -21.45 13.53 2.43
N ILE A 260 -20.91 13.98 3.56
CA ILE A 260 -21.54 15.02 4.37
C ILE A 260 -21.53 16.36 3.63
N LYS A 261 -20.43 16.69 2.94
CA LYS A 261 -20.33 17.94 2.16
C LYS A 261 -21.34 18.00 1.02
N TYR A 262 -21.57 16.89 0.30
CA TYR A 262 -22.60 16.82 -0.74
C TYR A 262 -24.00 17.02 -0.16
N PHE A 263 -24.27 16.40 0.98
CA PHE A 263 -25.55 16.58 1.69
C PHE A 263 -25.77 18.02 2.16
N THR A 264 -24.76 18.66 2.76
CA THR A 264 -24.89 20.03 3.28
C THR A 264 -24.94 21.09 2.17
N SER A 265 -24.19 20.88 1.09
CA SER A 265 -24.23 21.77 -0.09
C SER A 265 -25.50 21.59 -0.94
N GLY A 266 -26.21 20.47 -0.79
CA GLY A 266 -27.41 20.16 -1.57
C GLY A 266 -27.14 19.80 -3.02
N SER A 267 -25.87 19.57 -3.41
CA SER A 267 -25.47 19.20 -4.76
C SER A 267 -24.51 18.01 -4.74
N CYS A 268 -24.70 17.08 -5.67
CA CYS A 268 -23.83 15.93 -5.87
C CYS A 268 -23.77 15.62 -7.36
N GLU A 269 -22.56 15.64 -7.94
CA GLU A 269 -22.34 15.39 -9.37
C GLU A 269 -22.75 13.96 -9.77
N ASP A 270 -22.52 13.00 -8.89
CA ASP A 270 -22.89 11.60 -9.13
C ASP A 270 -23.45 10.96 -7.84
N PRO A 271 -24.76 11.09 -7.61
CA PRO A 271 -25.41 10.50 -6.44
C PRO A 271 -25.40 8.97 -6.46
N LYS A 272 -25.30 8.35 -7.65
CA LYS A 272 -25.28 6.89 -7.83
C LYS A 272 -23.99 6.32 -7.26
N LEU A 273 -22.87 6.93 -7.62
CA LEU A 273 -21.55 6.74 -7.02
C LEU A 273 -21.56 6.75 -5.49
N VAL A 274 -22.18 7.78 -4.92
CA VAL A 274 -22.18 7.98 -3.47
C VAL A 274 -22.99 6.89 -2.78
N LEU A 275 -24.13 6.49 -3.34
CA LEU A 275 -24.92 5.36 -2.82
C LEU A 275 -24.13 4.06 -2.81
N GLU A 276 -23.40 3.76 -3.89
CA GLU A 276 -22.54 2.58 -3.98
C GLU A 276 -21.43 2.62 -2.93
N LYS A 277 -20.78 3.77 -2.79
CA LYS A 277 -19.71 3.95 -1.79
C LYS A 277 -20.21 3.70 -0.39
N GLN A 278 -21.40 4.19 -0.04
CA GLN A 278 -21.98 4.02 1.30
C GLN A 278 -22.17 2.55 1.72
N LEU A 279 -22.42 1.65 0.77
CA LEU A 279 -22.54 0.21 1.05
C LEU A 279 -21.22 -0.44 1.51
N SER A 280 -20.08 0.15 1.13
CA SER A 280 -18.74 -0.31 1.54
C SER A 280 -18.27 0.25 2.88
N LEU A 281 -18.96 1.26 3.44
CA LEU A 281 -18.53 1.93 4.68
C LEU A 281 -18.80 1.08 5.92
N LEU A 282 -17.93 1.23 6.93
CA LEU A 282 -18.09 0.54 8.21
C LEU A 282 -19.33 1.03 8.99
N SER A 283 -19.70 2.30 8.82
CA SER A 283 -20.84 2.92 9.50
C SER A 283 -22.04 3.05 8.55
N PRO A 284 -23.24 2.60 8.95
CA PRO A 284 -24.45 2.75 8.14
C PRO A 284 -25.14 4.11 8.30
N TYR A 285 -24.54 5.03 9.07
CA TYR A 285 -25.17 6.30 9.42
C TYR A 285 -24.60 7.43 8.56
N PHE A 286 -24.99 7.45 7.30
CA PHE A 286 -24.78 8.55 6.37
C PHE A 286 -26.11 8.97 5.71
N PRO A 287 -26.23 10.23 5.25
CA PRO A 287 -27.40 10.68 4.49
C PRO A 287 -27.66 9.74 3.32
N ILE A 288 -28.85 9.15 3.25
CA ILE A 288 -29.25 8.23 2.19
C ILE A 288 -30.43 8.79 1.38
N HIS A 289 -31.38 9.46 2.04
CA HIS A 289 -32.59 9.99 1.41
C HIS A 289 -32.26 11.08 0.40
N PHE A 290 -31.30 11.96 0.72
CA PHE A 290 -30.79 12.99 -0.19
C PHE A 290 -30.30 12.40 -1.52
N PHE A 291 -29.45 11.37 -1.48
CA PHE A 291 -28.89 10.77 -2.69
C PHE A 291 -29.93 9.93 -3.45
N VAL A 292 -30.82 9.23 -2.73
CA VAL A 292 -31.96 8.51 -3.33
C VAL A 292 -32.86 9.47 -4.09
N LYS A 293 -33.21 10.60 -3.47
CA LYS A 293 -34.04 11.63 -4.09
C LYS A 293 -33.34 12.34 -5.26
N ALA A 294 -32.02 12.55 -5.17
CA ALA A 294 -31.24 13.11 -6.26
C ALA A 294 -31.23 12.20 -7.52
N LEU A 295 -31.42 10.88 -7.36
CA LEU A 295 -31.59 9.93 -8.47
C LEU A 295 -33.05 9.80 -8.95
N GLY A 296 -34.00 10.48 -8.29
CA GLY A 296 -35.44 10.28 -8.55
C GLY A 296 -35.95 8.91 -8.10
N PHE A 297 -35.23 8.21 -7.23
CA PHE A 297 -35.68 6.93 -6.67
C PHE A 297 -36.67 7.16 -5.53
N ASN A 298 -37.60 6.22 -5.38
CA ASN A 298 -38.40 6.03 -4.17
C ASN A 298 -37.77 4.94 -3.28
N ALA A 299 -38.30 4.74 -2.06
CA ALA A 299 -37.74 3.77 -1.12
C ALA A 299 -37.64 2.34 -1.69
N GLU A 300 -38.67 1.87 -2.42
CA GLU A 300 -38.71 0.52 -2.99
C GLU A 300 -37.65 0.33 -4.10
N THR A 301 -37.61 1.28 -5.04
CA THR A 301 -36.63 1.27 -6.15
C THR A 301 -35.20 1.42 -5.65
N ALA A 302 -34.97 2.25 -4.63
CA ALA A 302 -33.68 2.34 -3.97
C ALA A 302 -33.27 1.01 -3.33
N ILE A 303 -34.17 0.33 -2.60
CA ILE A 303 -33.88 -0.97 -1.99
C ILE A 303 -33.57 -2.03 -3.05
N GLN A 304 -34.35 -2.07 -4.15
CA GLN A 304 -34.10 -2.96 -5.28
C GLN A 304 -32.71 -2.70 -5.88
N TYR A 305 -32.36 -1.43 -6.09
CA TYR A 305 -31.04 -1.03 -6.58
C TYR A 305 -29.92 -1.51 -5.66
N LEU A 306 -30.01 -1.26 -4.35
CA LEU A 306 -29.01 -1.68 -3.36
C LEU A 306 -28.89 -3.21 -3.27
N ASN A 307 -29.90 -3.97 -3.68
CA ASN A 307 -29.86 -5.44 -3.70
C ASN A 307 -29.10 -6.02 -4.90
N THR A 308 -28.80 -5.22 -5.93
CA THR A 308 -28.09 -5.70 -7.14
C THR A 308 -26.59 -5.91 -6.92
N PHE A 309 -26.03 -5.37 -5.83
CA PHE A 309 -24.60 -5.42 -5.55
C PHE A 309 -24.16 -6.77 -4.93
N ASP A 310 -22.99 -7.26 -5.34
CA ASP A 310 -22.38 -8.50 -4.85
C ASP A 310 -22.05 -8.40 -3.34
N GLU A 311 -22.50 -9.39 -2.57
CA GLU A 311 -22.30 -9.46 -1.12
C GLU A 311 -20.82 -9.43 -0.69
N LYS A 312 -19.89 -9.87 -1.55
CA LYS A 312 -18.44 -9.88 -1.23
C LYS A 312 -17.83 -8.49 -1.07
N LEU A 313 -18.47 -7.45 -1.59
CA LEU A 313 -17.97 -6.06 -1.59
C LEU A 313 -18.72 -5.17 -0.58
N ILE A 314 -19.66 -5.73 0.19
CA ILE A 314 -20.60 -4.98 1.02
C ILE A 314 -20.45 -5.40 2.49
N ASN A 315 -20.69 -4.46 3.41
CA ASN A 315 -20.93 -4.80 4.80
C ASN A 315 -22.41 -5.19 5.02
N PRO A 316 -22.74 -6.46 5.29
CA PRO A 316 -24.14 -6.92 5.36
C PRO A 316 -24.96 -6.21 6.46
N LYS A 317 -24.32 -5.88 7.59
CA LYS A 317 -24.96 -5.14 8.69
C LYS A 317 -25.26 -3.70 8.29
N ALA A 318 -24.41 -3.10 7.46
CA ALA A 318 -24.62 -1.74 6.99
C ALA A 318 -25.80 -1.68 6.02
N ARG A 319 -25.85 -2.59 5.05
CA ARG A 319 -26.98 -2.72 4.10
C ARG A 319 -28.31 -2.92 4.82
N ALA A 320 -28.38 -3.85 5.78
CA ALA A 320 -29.61 -4.10 6.53
C ALA A 320 -30.14 -2.84 7.23
N LYS A 321 -29.26 -2.06 7.86
CA LYS A 321 -29.64 -0.80 8.53
C LYS A 321 -30.01 0.31 7.56
N ILE A 322 -29.32 0.41 6.42
CA ILE A 322 -29.68 1.39 5.38
C ILE A 322 -31.08 1.08 4.85
N GLN A 323 -31.41 -0.19 4.61
CA GLN A 323 -32.73 -0.62 4.18
C GLN A 323 -33.81 -0.37 5.24
N GLU A 324 -33.50 -0.58 6.52
CA GLU A 324 -34.40 -0.23 7.63
C GLU A 324 -34.74 1.26 7.65
N ARG A 325 -33.73 2.12 7.44
CA ARG A 325 -33.88 3.58 7.37
C ARG A 325 -34.70 4.01 6.16
N LEU A 326 -34.44 3.45 4.98
CA LEU A 326 -35.21 3.74 3.76
C LEU A 326 -36.70 3.39 3.89
N LYS A 327 -37.05 2.41 4.75
CA LYS A 327 -38.44 2.05 5.04
C LYS A 327 -39.15 2.99 6.03
N GLY A 328 -38.44 3.97 6.61
CA GLY A 328 -39.00 4.94 7.57
C GLY A 328 -39.27 4.37 8.98
N ASN A 329 -38.75 3.19 9.30
CA ASN A 329 -39.00 2.53 10.60
C ASN A 329 -37.87 2.74 11.63
N TYR A 330 -36.88 3.58 11.30
CA TYR A 330 -35.68 3.71 12.11
C TYR A 330 -35.79 4.85 13.14
N ASN A 331 -35.69 4.51 14.43
CA ASN A 331 -35.65 5.52 15.49
C ASN A 331 -34.20 5.97 15.76
N TYR A 332 -33.88 7.22 15.42
CA TYR A 332 -32.56 7.80 15.68
C TYR A 332 -32.27 8.07 17.17
N GLY A 333 -33.32 8.22 17.99
CA GLY A 333 -33.28 8.42 19.43
C GLY A 333 -32.78 9.82 19.86
N LYS A 334 -33.47 10.44 20.82
CA LYS A 334 -32.99 11.67 21.48
C LYS A 334 -31.80 11.33 22.40
N GLN A 335 -30.72 12.12 22.35
CA GLN A 335 -29.53 11.89 23.17
C GLN A 335 -29.43 12.90 24.30
N GLY A 336 -29.09 12.41 25.50
CA GLY A 336 -28.99 13.24 26.69
C GLY A 336 -30.34 13.78 27.18
N VAL A 337 -30.28 14.62 28.20
CA VAL A 337 -31.45 15.25 28.85
C VAL A 337 -31.39 16.77 28.62
N ILE A 338 -32.54 17.34 28.27
CA ILE A 338 -32.81 18.79 28.16
C ILE A 338 -33.72 19.20 29.32
N PHE A 339 -33.36 20.28 30.02
CA PHE A 339 -34.18 20.85 31.09
C PHE A 339 -35.15 21.89 30.51
N LEU A 340 -36.42 21.51 30.37
CA LEU A 340 -37.44 22.35 29.74
C LEU A 340 -37.74 23.64 30.51
N GLU A 341 -37.44 23.67 31.81
CA GLU A 341 -37.59 24.83 32.68
C GLU A 341 -36.57 25.96 32.39
N ILE A 342 -35.41 25.63 31.82
CA ILE A 342 -34.39 26.62 31.45
C ILE A 342 -34.77 27.19 30.08
N LYS A 343 -34.97 28.51 30.01
CA LYS A 343 -35.39 29.22 28.78
C LYS A 343 -34.28 30.06 28.16
N GLU A 344 -33.20 30.26 28.89
CA GLU A 344 -32.04 31.03 28.47
C GLU A 344 -31.27 30.30 27.37
N PHE A 345 -30.62 31.09 26.54
CA PHE A 345 -29.74 30.66 25.45
C PHE A 345 -28.41 31.40 25.55
N LEU A 346 -27.40 30.91 24.85
CA LEU A 346 -26.08 31.51 24.78
C LEU A 346 -26.09 32.83 24.00
N ASP A 347 -25.44 33.85 24.56
CA ASP A 347 -25.18 35.12 23.88
C ASP A 347 -24.08 34.93 22.82
N GLU A 348 -24.36 35.36 21.59
CA GLU A 348 -23.50 35.14 20.41
C GLU A 348 -22.96 33.69 20.26
N GLY A 349 -23.70 32.70 20.77
CA GLY A 349 -23.28 31.30 20.74
C GLY A 349 -22.00 31.00 21.56
N LYS A 350 -21.63 31.86 22.50
CA LYS A 350 -20.45 31.70 23.37
C LYS A 350 -20.86 31.08 24.70
N LEU A 351 -20.09 30.10 25.15
CA LEU A 351 -20.27 29.51 26.47
C LEU A 351 -19.31 30.15 27.47
N ASP A 352 -19.85 31.01 28.34
CA ASP A 352 -19.12 31.64 29.43
C ASP A 352 -19.39 30.92 30.76
N ASN A 353 -18.33 30.71 31.56
CA ASN A 353 -18.44 30.00 32.84
C ASN A 353 -19.18 30.83 33.90
N THR A 354 -19.08 32.17 33.86
CA THR A 354 -19.79 33.05 34.79
C THR A 354 -21.29 32.99 34.52
N PHE A 355 -21.68 33.06 33.24
CA PHE A 355 -23.06 32.87 32.81
C PHE A 355 -23.59 31.47 33.18
N LEU A 356 -22.80 30.42 32.96
CA LEU A 356 -23.19 29.07 33.32
C LEU A 356 -23.46 28.91 34.83
N ASN A 357 -22.61 29.50 35.67
CA ASN A 357 -22.78 29.50 37.13
C ASN A 357 -24.04 30.26 37.56
N SER A 358 -24.36 31.39 36.92
CA SER A 358 -25.57 32.17 37.24
C SER A 358 -26.85 31.39 36.92
N ILE A 359 -26.87 30.65 35.80
CA ILE A 359 -27.99 29.76 35.44
C ILE A 359 -28.12 28.61 36.43
N GLN A 360 -27.03 28.00 36.87
CA GLN A 360 -27.08 26.93 37.88
C GLN A 360 -27.70 27.40 39.19
N GLN A 361 -27.31 28.59 39.66
CA GLN A 361 -27.87 29.19 40.87
C GLN A 361 -29.36 29.53 40.68
N LYS A 362 -29.73 30.14 39.56
CA LYS A 362 -31.12 30.50 39.24
C LYS A 362 -32.09 29.30 39.28
N TYR A 363 -31.67 28.16 38.76
CA TYR A 363 -32.50 26.94 38.67
C TYR A 363 -32.15 25.86 39.71
N ASN A 364 -31.33 26.21 40.71
CA ASN A 364 -30.93 25.34 41.80
C ASN A 364 -30.35 23.99 41.32
N LYS A 365 -29.52 24.00 40.27
CA LYS A 365 -28.94 22.79 39.65
C LYS A 365 -27.57 22.46 40.25
N PRO A 366 -27.32 21.22 40.71
CA PRO A 366 -26.02 20.84 41.25
C PRO A 366 -24.93 20.81 40.18
N ILE A 367 -23.66 20.92 40.61
CA ILE A 367 -22.49 20.87 39.71
C ILE A 367 -22.43 19.55 38.92
N SER A 368 -22.91 18.44 39.51
CA SER A 368 -22.95 17.13 38.86
C SER A 368 -23.79 17.07 37.57
N VAL A 369 -24.69 18.03 37.34
CA VAL A 369 -25.51 18.11 36.13
C VAL A 369 -25.10 19.24 35.18
N ILE A 370 -23.92 19.84 35.38
CA ILE A 370 -23.39 20.94 34.54
C ILE A 370 -23.47 20.65 33.04
N SER A 371 -23.13 19.43 32.61
CA SER A 371 -23.19 19.03 31.20
C SER A 371 -24.60 19.04 30.65
N LYS A 372 -25.62 18.72 31.47
CA LYS A 372 -27.04 18.80 31.08
C LYS A 372 -27.49 20.25 30.95
N VAL A 373 -27.01 21.14 31.82
CA VAL A 373 -27.26 22.59 31.73
C VAL A 373 -26.62 23.15 30.46
N LYS A 374 -25.34 22.86 30.19
CA LYS A 374 -24.65 23.24 28.94
C LYS A 374 -25.42 22.77 27.71
N ARG A 375 -25.82 21.49 27.66
CA ARG A 375 -26.62 20.94 26.56
C ARG A 375 -27.95 21.68 26.38
N THR A 376 -28.62 22.01 27.48
CA THR A 376 -29.91 22.74 27.46
C THR A 376 -29.74 24.16 26.90
N LEU A 377 -28.70 24.87 27.32
CA LEU A 377 -28.39 26.20 26.78
C LEU A 377 -28.08 26.14 25.29
N ILE A 378 -27.27 25.16 24.85
CA ILE A 378 -26.98 24.95 23.43
C ILE A 378 -28.27 24.62 22.66
N TYR A 379 -29.11 23.72 23.18
CA TYR A 379 -30.40 23.40 22.57
C TYR A 379 -31.27 24.65 22.38
N ASN A 380 -31.40 25.48 23.43
CA ASN A 380 -32.16 26.73 23.36
C ASN A 380 -31.55 27.70 22.32
N THR A 381 -30.23 27.80 22.23
CA THR A 381 -29.54 28.60 21.20
C THR A 381 -29.87 28.11 19.79
N LEU A 382 -29.88 26.78 19.57
CA LEU A 382 -30.17 26.17 18.27
C LEU A 382 -31.63 26.40 17.82
N ILE A 383 -32.61 26.24 18.72
CA ILE A 383 -34.03 26.45 18.37
C ILE A 383 -34.39 27.93 18.17
N ASN A 384 -33.54 28.85 18.62
CA ASN A 384 -33.65 30.29 18.34
C ASN A 384 -32.78 30.72 17.13
N PHE A 385 -32.19 29.76 16.41
CA PHE A 385 -31.37 29.98 15.21
C PHE A 385 -30.18 30.94 15.42
N ILE A 386 -29.66 31.00 16.65
CA ILE A 386 -28.52 31.85 16.99
C ILE A 386 -27.23 31.16 16.50
N PRO A 387 -26.34 31.84 15.77
CA PRO A 387 -25.08 31.25 15.32
C PRO A 387 -24.22 30.74 16.49
N ILE A 388 -23.76 29.50 16.39
CA ILE A 388 -22.84 28.88 17.35
C ILE A 388 -21.42 29.38 17.07
N ALA A 389 -20.67 29.80 18.09
CA ALA A 389 -19.28 30.25 17.92
C ALA A 389 -18.33 29.08 17.61
N GLU A 390 -17.30 29.31 16.78
CA GLU A 390 -16.33 28.26 16.37
C GLU A 390 -15.64 27.58 17.56
N LYS A 391 -15.28 28.36 18.59
CA LYS A 391 -14.70 27.83 19.82
C LYS A 391 -15.60 26.79 20.48
N LEU A 392 -16.91 27.03 20.48
CA LEU A 392 -17.89 26.09 21.05
C LEU A 392 -18.02 24.81 20.21
N ILE A 393 -17.93 24.92 18.88
CA ILE A 393 -17.92 23.77 17.96
C ILE A 393 -16.71 22.88 18.25
N GLN A 394 -15.52 23.47 18.38
CA GLN A 394 -14.26 22.78 18.62
C GLN A 394 -14.19 22.12 20.00
N GLU A 395 -14.60 22.84 21.05
CA GLU A 395 -14.44 22.36 22.43
C GLU A 395 -15.58 21.43 22.89
N HIS A 396 -16.77 21.54 22.30
CA HIS A 396 -18.00 20.91 22.81
C HIS A 396 -18.85 20.22 21.73
N THR A 397 -18.24 19.66 20.68
CA THR A 397 -18.96 18.96 19.59
C THR A 397 -19.97 17.93 20.09
N THR A 398 -19.61 17.08 21.08
CA THR A 398 -20.53 16.06 21.60
C THR A 398 -21.80 16.67 22.19
N LEU A 399 -21.67 17.71 23.03
CA LEU A 399 -22.83 18.39 23.64
C LEU A 399 -23.69 19.07 22.58
N LEU A 400 -23.07 19.66 21.57
CA LEU A 400 -23.77 20.26 20.42
C LEU A 400 -24.59 19.22 19.66
N THR A 401 -24.00 18.04 19.39
CA THR A 401 -24.67 16.95 18.67
C THR A 401 -25.80 16.30 19.47
N GLU A 402 -25.63 16.21 20.79
CA GLU A 402 -26.69 15.73 21.68
C GLU A 402 -27.84 16.74 21.77
N ALA A 403 -27.54 18.03 21.93
CA ALA A 403 -28.55 19.10 21.91
C ALA A 403 -29.34 19.07 20.60
N PHE A 404 -28.64 18.99 19.48
CA PHE A 404 -29.22 18.89 18.15
C PHE A 404 -30.19 17.71 18.02
N SER A 405 -29.85 16.53 18.54
CA SER A 405 -30.71 15.33 18.47
C SER A 405 -32.06 15.45 19.19
N ASN A 406 -32.26 16.50 20.01
CA ASN A 406 -33.50 16.74 20.74
C ASN A 406 -34.47 17.67 20.02
N ILE A 407 -34.04 18.33 18.93
CA ILE A 407 -34.85 19.32 18.20
C ILE A 407 -35.99 18.63 17.48
N ASP A 408 -37.19 19.19 17.61
CA ASP A 408 -38.39 18.64 17.00
C ASP A 408 -38.44 18.91 15.48
N LYS A 409 -39.11 18.00 14.75
CA LYS A 409 -39.18 18.01 13.28
C LYS A 409 -39.67 19.34 12.70
N GLY A 410 -40.64 19.99 13.35
CA GLY A 410 -41.18 21.27 12.89
C GLY A 410 -40.12 22.38 12.84
N VAL A 411 -39.34 22.51 13.92
CA VAL A 411 -38.26 23.52 14.01
C VAL A 411 -37.16 23.27 12.97
N LEU A 412 -36.82 22.00 12.73
CA LEU A 412 -35.82 21.63 11.72
C LEU A 412 -36.26 22.03 10.31
N LEU A 413 -37.56 21.93 9.99
CA LEU A 413 -38.11 22.32 8.69
C LEU A 413 -38.16 23.85 8.49
N GLU A 414 -38.39 24.62 9.55
CA GLU A 414 -38.50 26.08 9.48
C GLU A 414 -37.20 26.76 9.05
N ASN A 415 -36.04 26.22 9.42
CA ASN A 415 -34.74 26.83 9.12
C ASN A 415 -33.70 25.83 8.61
N LYS A 416 -33.99 25.20 7.48
CA LYS A 416 -33.13 24.20 6.84
C LYS A 416 -31.69 24.70 6.62
N THR A 417 -31.53 25.93 6.12
CA THR A 417 -30.21 26.49 5.80
C THR A 417 -29.32 26.59 7.03
N TYR A 418 -29.84 27.11 8.14
CA TYR A 418 -29.10 27.23 9.40
C TYR A 418 -28.55 25.87 9.87
N PHE A 419 -29.37 24.82 9.83
CA PHE A 419 -28.95 23.50 10.30
C PHE A 419 -27.96 22.83 9.35
N LEU A 420 -28.11 22.99 8.03
CA LEU A 420 -27.13 22.45 7.08
C LEU A 420 -25.77 23.17 7.20
N GLU A 421 -25.76 24.49 7.35
CA GLU A 421 -24.54 25.26 7.60
C GLU A 421 -23.87 24.87 8.92
N LEU A 422 -24.66 24.64 9.98
CA LEU A 422 -24.13 24.17 11.25
C LEU A 422 -23.44 22.80 11.11
N ILE A 423 -24.08 21.84 10.44
CA ILE A 423 -23.49 20.52 10.18
C ILE A 423 -22.22 20.64 9.33
N ASP A 424 -22.20 21.51 8.33
CA ASP A 424 -21.03 21.75 7.49
C ASP A 424 -19.85 22.30 8.29
N ARG A 425 -20.12 23.25 9.19
CA ARG A 425 -19.12 23.83 10.11
C ARG A 425 -18.59 22.79 11.10
N ILE A 426 -19.47 21.97 11.68
CA ILE A 426 -19.05 20.86 12.56
C ILE A 426 -18.17 19.86 11.79
N ASN A 427 -18.60 19.43 10.60
CA ASN A 427 -17.86 18.48 9.77
C ASN A 427 -16.48 19.04 9.37
N SER A 428 -16.40 20.32 9.02
CA SER A 428 -15.14 20.97 8.66
C SER A 428 -14.19 21.14 9.85
N SER A 429 -14.72 21.36 11.06
CA SER A 429 -13.90 21.61 12.24
C SER A 429 -13.42 20.35 12.95
N THR A 430 -14.26 19.32 13.08
CA THR A 430 -13.94 18.12 13.90
C THR A 430 -14.12 16.80 13.16
N GLY A 431 -14.70 16.82 11.96
CA GLY A 431 -15.01 15.63 11.18
C GLY A 431 -16.12 14.77 11.80
N VAL A 432 -16.53 13.74 11.06
CA VAL A 432 -17.57 12.80 11.50
C VAL A 432 -17.04 11.45 11.97
N LYS A 433 -15.73 11.20 11.82
CA LYS A 433 -15.11 9.90 12.13
C LYS A 433 -15.21 9.61 13.63
N GLY A 434 -15.81 8.48 13.99
CA GLY A 434 -15.99 8.05 15.39
C GLY A 434 -17.16 8.70 16.13
N ASN A 435 -17.80 9.75 15.60
CA ASN A 435 -18.94 10.41 16.25
C ASN A 435 -20.28 9.84 15.74
N THR A 436 -20.70 8.71 16.33
CA THR A 436 -21.95 8.03 15.95
C THR A 436 -23.19 8.87 16.25
N VAL A 437 -23.16 9.71 17.28
CA VAL A 437 -24.29 10.59 17.65
C VAL A 437 -24.53 11.65 16.58
N LEU A 438 -23.45 12.32 16.13
CA LEU A 438 -23.51 13.26 15.02
C LEU A 438 -24.02 12.59 13.74
N LYS A 439 -23.47 11.43 13.37
CA LYS A 439 -23.91 10.69 12.19
C LYS A 439 -25.41 10.38 12.21
N LYS A 440 -25.95 9.93 13.35
CA LYS A 440 -27.40 9.70 13.52
C LYS A 440 -28.21 10.99 13.41
N ALA A 441 -27.75 12.09 14.01
CA ALA A 441 -28.39 13.39 13.90
C ALA A 441 -28.47 13.89 12.44
N ILE A 442 -27.39 13.74 11.66
CA ILE A 442 -27.38 14.07 10.24
C ILE A 442 -28.36 13.18 9.47
N CYS A 443 -28.40 11.88 9.76
CA CYS A 443 -29.35 10.96 9.12
C CYS A 443 -30.82 11.29 9.43
N TYR A 444 -31.10 11.80 10.64
CA TYR A 444 -32.43 12.27 11.01
C TYR A 444 -32.84 13.53 10.24
N LEU A 445 -31.91 14.48 10.04
CA LEU A 445 -32.13 15.62 9.14
C LEU A 445 -32.42 15.18 7.71
N ASP A 446 -31.60 14.26 7.22
CA ASP A 446 -31.71 13.71 5.87
C ASP A 446 -33.09 13.09 5.64
N GLU A 447 -33.57 12.28 6.59
CA GLU A 447 -34.94 11.75 6.55
C GLU A 447 -35.98 12.89 6.58
N ILE A 448 -35.86 13.87 7.47
CA ILE A 448 -36.84 14.97 7.55
C ILE A 448 -36.93 15.78 6.25
N TYR A 449 -35.80 16.02 5.59
CA TYR A 449 -35.73 16.88 4.42
C TYR A 449 -35.99 16.16 3.09
N TYR A 450 -35.72 14.85 3.03
CA TYR A 450 -35.67 14.12 1.76
C TYR A 450 -36.40 12.77 1.75
N SER A 451 -36.95 12.28 2.88
CA SER A 451 -37.79 11.06 2.89
C SER A 451 -39.11 11.21 2.15
#